data_AF-A0A7V8LL73-F1
#
_entry.id   AF-A0A7V8LL73-F1
#
_cell.length_a   1.000
_cell.length_b   1.000
_cell.length_c   1.000
_cell.angle_alpha   90.00
_cell.angle_beta   90.00
_cell.angle_gamma   90.00
#
_symmetry.space_group_name_H-M   'P 1'
#
loop_
_entity.id
_entity.type
_entity.pdbx_description
1 polymer ?
#
loop_
_entity_poly.entity_id
_entity_poly.type
_entity_poly.pdbx_seq_one_letter_code
_entity_poly.pdbx_strand_id
1 'polypeptide(L)'
;MHISGIPSARKKLSRASVHLAELREAVEQFRIEHPYEFRPESPGNEQGKPDVPITVMVVKAHPIPDDWALITGDILTNIRAALDHAVFPHIRAKKPDLERNLIQYPIEDRKEQWENKKKWFKSPVTKVIGQSQPYRMGNDYLGHPFRVLRELVNQDKHRDLVIASYAMSAFNVIPRDLYTVVSTTVHQVPMEVGVVVAEAQLRLAQNVHGWRWEQVPSEVEYGEFIEIPGSEPLNLLTAMQGIVNPISELLGELEAAGC
;
A
#
# COMPACT_ATOMS: atom_id res chain seq x y z
N MET A 1 34.33 11.63 -9.86
CA MET A 1 33.63 12.57 -8.97
C MET A 1 32.93 11.77 -7.88
N HIS A 2 33.25 11.99 -6.59
CA HIS A 2 32.62 11.29 -5.47
C HIS A 2 31.48 12.16 -4.91
N ILE A 3 30.28 11.59 -4.76
CA ILE A 3 29.09 12.29 -4.25
C ILE A 3 28.61 11.54 -3.00
N SER A 4 28.39 12.25 -1.89
CA SER A 4 27.95 11.69 -0.61
C SER A 4 26.98 12.63 0.11
N GLY A 5 26.34 12.19 1.20
CA GLY A 5 25.45 13.04 2.00
C GLY A 5 24.16 13.40 1.29
N ILE A 6 23.62 14.57 1.61
CA ILE A 6 22.38 15.10 1.01
C ILE A 6 22.40 15.11 -0.52
N PRO A 7 23.48 15.56 -1.22
CA PRO A 7 23.52 15.50 -2.68
C PRO A 7 23.36 14.08 -3.25
N SER A 8 23.94 13.08 -2.58
CA SER A 8 23.77 11.68 -3.00
C SER A 8 22.37 11.16 -2.65
N ALA A 9 21.82 11.55 -1.49
CA ALA A 9 20.48 11.20 -1.08
C ALA A 9 19.42 11.70 -2.07
N ARG A 10 19.55 12.96 -2.54
CA ARG A 10 18.65 13.55 -3.54
C ARG A 10 18.69 12.79 -4.87
N LYS A 11 19.86 12.31 -5.31
CA LYS A 11 19.96 11.47 -6.52
C LYS A 11 19.25 10.12 -6.35
N LYS A 12 19.35 9.51 -5.17
CA LYS A 12 18.61 8.27 -4.84
C LYS A 12 17.10 8.50 -4.80
N LEU A 13 16.65 9.58 -4.16
CA LEU A 13 15.24 9.98 -4.18
C LEU A 13 14.74 10.20 -5.61
N SER A 14 15.50 10.90 -6.45
CA SER A 14 15.16 11.11 -7.86
C SER A 14 14.99 9.79 -8.62
N ARG A 15 15.83 8.77 -8.36
CA ARG A 15 15.65 7.45 -8.97
C ARG A 15 14.39 6.75 -8.47
N ALA A 16 14.10 6.81 -7.16
CA ALA A 16 12.84 6.30 -6.64
C ALA A 16 11.62 6.99 -7.28
N SER A 17 11.67 8.30 -7.52
CA SER A 17 10.60 9.02 -8.20
C SER A 17 10.41 8.60 -9.66
N VAL A 18 11.49 8.26 -10.37
CA VAL A 18 11.40 7.69 -11.73
C VAL A 18 10.67 6.35 -11.70
N HIS A 19 11.07 5.44 -10.82
CA HIS A 19 10.42 4.13 -10.69
C HIS A 19 8.97 4.23 -10.19
N LEU A 20 8.64 5.23 -9.36
CA LEU A 20 7.26 5.50 -8.97
C LEU A 20 6.39 5.94 -10.16
N ALA A 21 6.94 6.74 -11.08
CA ALA A 21 6.24 7.13 -12.29
C ALA A 21 6.04 5.93 -13.24
N GLU A 22 7.08 5.11 -13.38
CA GLU A 22 7.06 3.85 -14.15
C GLU A 22 6.00 2.88 -13.61
N LEU A 23 5.97 2.66 -12.28
CA LEU A 23 4.96 1.81 -11.64
C LEU A 23 3.54 2.33 -11.87
N ARG A 24 3.35 3.65 -11.74
CA ARG A 24 2.05 4.27 -12.00
C ARG A 24 1.59 4.03 -13.44
N GLU A 25 2.48 4.23 -14.40
CA GLU A 25 2.17 3.99 -15.81
C GLU A 25 1.80 2.52 -16.06
N ALA A 26 2.58 1.58 -15.51
CA ALA A 26 2.31 0.15 -15.64
C ALA A 26 0.96 -0.26 -15.02
N VAL A 27 0.61 0.30 -13.86
CA VAL A 27 -0.70 0.08 -13.20
C VAL A 27 -1.85 0.64 -14.04
N GLU A 28 -1.72 1.85 -14.56
CA GLU A 28 -2.75 2.47 -15.40
C GLU A 28 -2.96 1.72 -16.71
N GLN A 29 -1.88 1.26 -17.36
CA GLN A 29 -2.00 0.43 -18.58
C GLN A 29 -2.76 -0.86 -18.30
N PHE A 30 -2.41 -1.56 -17.21
CA PHE A 30 -3.12 -2.78 -16.81
C PHE A 30 -4.61 -2.53 -16.55
N ARG A 31 -4.96 -1.40 -15.89
CA ARG A 31 -6.37 -1.03 -15.66
C ARG A 31 -7.15 -0.78 -16.95
N ILE A 32 -6.53 -0.11 -17.93
CA ILE A 32 -7.16 0.21 -19.23
C ILE A 32 -7.51 -1.06 -20.01
N GLU A 33 -6.73 -2.13 -19.85
CA GLU A 33 -6.98 -3.41 -20.52
C GLU A 33 -8.20 -4.17 -19.98
N HIS A 34 -8.90 -3.65 -18.96
CA HIS A 34 -10.02 -4.29 -18.27
C HIS A 34 -9.72 -5.76 -17.93
N PRO A 35 -8.75 -6.01 -17.03
CA PRO A 35 -8.14 -7.33 -16.89
C PRO A 35 -9.07 -8.35 -16.22
N TYR A 36 -10.19 -7.91 -15.64
CA TYR A 36 -11.11 -8.76 -14.90
C TYR A 36 -12.54 -8.66 -15.46
N GLU A 37 -13.19 -9.83 -15.54
CA GLU A 37 -14.62 -9.93 -15.80
C GLU A 37 -15.28 -10.65 -14.62
N PHE A 38 -16.44 -10.16 -14.23
CA PHE A 38 -17.21 -10.69 -13.09
C PHE A 38 -18.54 -11.24 -13.57
N ARG A 39 -18.97 -12.34 -12.94
CA ARG A 39 -20.30 -12.90 -13.13
C ARG A 39 -21.07 -12.84 -11.81
N PRO A 40 -22.10 -11.97 -11.72
CA PRO A 40 -23.05 -12.08 -10.63
C PRO A 40 -23.95 -13.30 -10.87
N GLU A 41 -24.13 -14.10 -9.83
CA GLU A 41 -25.06 -15.22 -9.79
C GLU A 41 -26.06 -15.04 -8.66
N SER A 42 -27.28 -15.50 -8.89
CA SER A 42 -28.30 -15.59 -7.85
C SER A 42 -29.11 -16.86 -8.07
N PRO A 43 -29.32 -17.68 -7.03
CA PRO A 43 -30.28 -18.77 -7.09
C PRO A 43 -31.74 -18.26 -7.09
N GLY A 44 -31.96 -16.95 -7.02
CA GLY A 44 -33.26 -16.35 -6.74
C GLY A 44 -33.63 -16.46 -5.27
N ASN A 45 -34.88 -16.15 -4.95
CA ASN A 45 -35.47 -16.35 -3.63
C ASN A 45 -36.33 -17.63 -3.60
N GLU A 46 -36.40 -18.26 -2.43
CA GLU A 46 -37.40 -19.31 -2.21
C GLU A 46 -38.81 -18.74 -2.31
N GLN A 47 -39.77 -19.57 -2.74
CA GLN A 47 -41.16 -19.16 -2.88
C GLN A 47 -41.71 -18.58 -1.58
N GLY A 48 -42.21 -17.33 -1.65
CA GLY A 48 -42.78 -16.63 -0.51
C GLY A 48 -41.76 -16.01 0.45
N LYS A 49 -40.45 -16.18 0.21
CA LYS A 49 -39.40 -15.45 0.95
C LYS A 49 -39.00 -14.19 0.17
N PRO A 50 -38.82 -13.04 0.84
CA PRO A 50 -38.48 -11.80 0.15
C PRO A 50 -36.97 -11.66 -0.11
N ASP A 51 -36.14 -12.49 0.50
CA ASP A 51 -34.68 -12.34 0.49
C ASP A 51 -34.05 -13.03 -0.73
N VAL A 52 -33.24 -12.27 -1.49
CA VAL A 52 -32.56 -12.72 -2.72
C VAL A 52 -31.04 -12.59 -2.52
N PRO A 53 -30.30 -13.69 -2.37
CA PRO A 53 -28.83 -13.67 -2.28
C PRO A 53 -28.20 -13.51 -3.66
N ILE A 54 -27.08 -12.79 -3.72
CA ILE A 54 -26.25 -12.61 -4.91
C ILE A 54 -24.80 -12.92 -4.53
N THR A 55 -24.12 -13.70 -5.37
CA THR A 55 -22.67 -13.93 -5.29
C THR A 55 -22.01 -13.36 -6.55
N VAL A 56 -20.82 -12.78 -6.40
CA VAL A 56 -20.04 -12.24 -7.52
C VAL A 56 -18.75 -13.03 -7.64
N MET A 57 -18.59 -13.70 -8.78
CA MET A 57 -17.44 -14.55 -9.06
C MET A 57 -16.57 -13.96 -10.16
N VAL A 58 -15.25 -14.12 -10.05
CA VAL A 58 -14.30 -13.78 -11.12
C VAL A 58 -14.39 -14.85 -12.21
N VAL A 59 -14.68 -14.45 -13.45
CA VAL A 59 -14.73 -15.38 -14.61
C VAL A 59 -13.57 -15.21 -15.57
N LYS A 60 -12.87 -14.07 -15.49
CA LYS A 60 -11.64 -13.79 -16.21
C LYS A 60 -10.71 -13.00 -15.30
N ALA A 61 -9.45 -13.40 -15.26
CA ALA A 61 -8.39 -12.71 -14.53
C ALA A 61 -7.12 -12.74 -15.38
N HIS A 62 -6.52 -11.59 -15.62
CA HIS A 62 -5.17 -11.53 -16.16
C HIS A 62 -4.17 -11.57 -15.00
N PRO A 63 -3.03 -12.26 -15.16
CA PRO A 63 -1.99 -12.25 -14.15
C PRO A 63 -1.46 -10.82 -13.98
N ILE A 64 -1.13 -10.48 -12.74
CA ILE A 64 -0.47 -9.22 -12.42
C ILE A 64 0.94 -9.25 -13.02
N PRO A 65 1.40 -8.20 -13.71
CA PRO A 65 2.74 -8.19 -14.28
C PRO A 65 3.82 -8.33 -13.21
N ASP A 66 4.74 -9.29 -13.37
CA ASP A 66 5.85 -9.54 -12.45
C ASP A 66 6.74 -8.31 -12.23
N ASP A 67 6.85 -7.46 -13.26
CA ASP A 67 7.64 -6.22 -13.23
C ASP A 67 7.18 -5.26 -12.13
N TRP A 68 5.92 -5.31 -11.68
CA TRP A 68 5.46 -4.44 -10.59
C TRP A 68 6.21 -4.70 -9.29
N ALA A 69 6.47 -5.97 -8.98
CA ALA A 69 7.23 -6.33 -7.78
C ALA A 69 8.69 -5.85 -7.89
N LEU A 70 9.29 -5.96 -9.07
CA LEU A 70 10.66 -5.48 -9.34
C LEU A 70 10.76 -3.96 -9.22
N ILE A 71 9.87 -3.22 -9.87
CA ILE A 71 9.83 -1.74 -9.80
C ILE A 71 9.58 -1.28 -8.36
N THR A 72 8.69 -1.97 -7.63
CA THR A 72 8.43 -1.70 -6.21
C THR A 72 9.69 -1.88 -5.36
N GLY A 73 10.41 -2.99 -5.53
CA GLY A 73 11.69 -3.23 -4.85
C GLY A 73 12.73 -2.14 -5.13
N ASP A 74 12.80 -1.66 -6.39
CA ASP A 74 13.68 -0.56 -6.78
C ASP A 74 13.31 0.78 -6.14
N ILE A 75 12.02 1.09 -6.01
CA ILE A 75 11.54 2.27 -5.26
C ILE A 75 12.01 2.17 -3.81
N LEU A 76 11.70 1.04 -3.14
CA LEU A 76 12.00 0.81 -1.73
C LEU A 76 13.50 0.90 -1.45
N THR A 77 14.31 0.25 -2.28
CA THR A 77 15.77 0.25 -2.18
C THR A 77 16.35 1.66 -2.34
N ASN A 78 15.88 2.42 -3.34
CA ASN A 78 16.36 3.79 -3.54
C ASN A 78 15.92 4.74 -2.44
N ILE A 79 14.70 4.61 -1.89
CA ILE A 79 14.26 5.42 -0.73
C ILE A 79 15.07 5.08 0.51
N ARG A 80 15.28 3.79 0.80
CA ARG A 80 16.11 3.39 1.95
C ARG A 80 17.52 3.94 1.82
N ALA A 81 18.12 3.80 0.64
CA ALA A 81 19.44 4.35 0.35
C ALA A 81 19.46 5.89 0.46
N ALA A 82 18.42 6.59 0.03
CA ALA A 82 18.35 8.04 0.17
C ALA A 82 18.44 8.48 1.64
N LEU A 83 17.65 7.84 2.51
CA LEU A 83 17.66 8.09 3.95
C LEU A 83 19.03 7.79 4.58
N ASP A 84 19.63 6.64 4.24
CA ASP A 84 20.92 6.23 4.80
C ASP A 84 22.05 7.16 4.33
N HIS A 85 22.06 7.54 3.05
CA HIS A 85 23.03 8.49 2.50
C HIS A 85 22.92 9.87 3.13
N ALA A 86 21.72 10.32 3.49
CA ALA A 86 21.51 11.63 4.12
C ALA A 86 22.19 11.74 5.48
N VAL A 87 22.19 10.67 6.27
CA VAL A 87 22.74 10.68 7.63
C VAL A 87 24.16 10.16 7.74
N PHE A 88 24.63 9.41 6.74
CA PHE A 88 25.91 8.69 6.83
C PHE A 88 27.11 9.61 7.12
N PRO A 89 27.37 10.71 6.39
CA PRO A 89 28.53 11.57 6.67
C PRO A 89 28.46 12.20 8.05
N HIS A 90 27.28 12.63 8.48
CA HIS A 90 27.07 13.22 9.80
C HIS A 90 27.37 12.24 10.94
N ILE A 91 26.87 11.01 10.84
CA ILE A 91 27.16 9.96 11.82
C ILE A 91 28.65 9.64 11.80
N ARG A 92 29.28 9.51 10.63
CA ARG A 92 30.73 9.26 10.50
C ARG A 92 31.58 10.36 11.12
N ALA A 93 31.18 11.62 10.98
CA ALA A 93 31.88 12.76 11.58
C ALA A 93 31.77 12.76 13.12
N LYS A 94 30.62 12.35 13.67
CA LYS A 94 30.40 12.29 15.12
C LYS A 94 30.97 11.02 15.77
N LYS A 95 30.97 9.90 15.03
CA LYS A 95 31.34 8.56 15.50
C LYS A 95 32.24 7.86 14.45
N PRO A 96 33.52 8.23 14.35
CA PRO A 96 34.44 7.68 13.35
C PRO A 96 34.70 6.18 13.53
N ASP A 97 34.59 5.66 14.75
CA ASP A 97 34.86 4.25 15.08
C ASP A 97 33.65 3.34 14.89
N LEU A 98 32.47 3.90 14.59
CA LEU A 98 31.28 3.10 14.33
C LEU A 98 31.41 2.35 12.99
N GLU A 99 31.19 1.05 13.02
CA GLU A 99 31.24 0.21 11.81
C GLU A 99 30.27 0.71 10.74
N ARG A 100 30.71 0.75 9.49
CA ARG A 100 29.97 1.40 8.39
C ARG A 100 28.63 0.71 8.10
N ASN A 101 28.57 -0.60 8.22
CA ASN A 101 27.36 -1.43 8.06
C ASN A 101 26.30 -1.19 9.16
N LEU A 102 26.67 -0.57 10.29
CA LEU A 102 25.73 -0.20 11.35
C LEU A 102 25.14 1.20 11.16
N ILE A 103 25.68 1.98 10.23
CA ILE A 103 25.25 3.37 9.97
C ILE A 103 24.09 3.35 9.01
N GLN A 104 22.93 3.73 9.52
CA GLN A 104 21.69 3.81 8.77
C GLN A 104 20.74 4.82 9.40
N TYR A 105 19.78 5.31 8.63
CA TYR A 105 18.69 6.12 9.13
C TYR A 105 17.81 5.28 10.07
N PRO A 106 17.58 5.74 11.32
CA PRO A 106 16.78 5.01 12.28
C PRO A 106 15.29 5.10 11.94
N ILE A 107 14.57 4.00 12.11
CA ILE A 107 13.12 3.91 11.98
C ILE A 107 12.64 3.10 13.18
N GLU A 108 12.25 3.79 14.24
CA GLU A 108 11.98 3.21 15.54
C GLU A 108 10.50 3.27 15.91
N ASP A 109 9.92 2.12 16.26
CA ASP A 109 8.52 2.00 16.70
C ASP A 109 8.35 2.34 18.17
N ARG A 110 9.45 2.33 18.93
CA ARG A 110 9.45 2.58 20.37
C ARG A 110 10.43 3.69 20.75
N LYS A 111 10.00 4.55 21.67
CA LYS A 111 10.78 5.70 22.14
C LYS A 111 12.11 5.27 22.76
N GLU A 112 12.16 4.13 23.46
CA GLU A 112 13.36 3.62 24.12
C GLU A 112 14.45 3.26 23.11
N GLN A 113 14.08 2.76 21.92
CA GLN A 113 15.03 2.47 20.85
C GLN A 113 15.65 3.78 20.32
N TRP A 114 14.82 4.80 20.15
CA TRP A 114 15.25 6.13 19.74
C TRP A 114 16.21 6.79 20.74
N GLU A 115 15.97 6.65 22.05
CA GLU A 115 16.83 7.21 23.11
C GLU A 115 18.29 6.73 23.02
N ASN A 116 18.51 5.54 22.47
CA ASN A 116 19.85 5.01 22.20
C ASN A 116 20.44 5.53 20.89
N LYS A 117 19.63 5.57 19.81
CA LYS A 117 20.08 6.02 18.48
C LYS A 117 20.34 7.51 18.41
N LYS A 118 19.58 8.34 19.12
CA LYS A 118 19.74 9.81 19.12
C LYS A 118 21.14 10.28 19.52
N LYS A 119 21.87 9.47 20.30
CA LYS A 119 23.26 9.72 20.71
C LYS A 119 24.20 9.82 19.50
N TRP A 120 23.81 9.33 18.33
CA TRP A 120 24.60 9.33 17.10
C TRP A 120 24.50 10.64 16.31
N PHE A 121 23.64 11.57 16.73
CA PHE A 121 23.35 12.80 16.01
C PHE A 121 23.58 14.05 16.88
N LYS A 122 23.95 15.19 16.26
CA LYS A 122 23.97 16.50 16.95
C LYS A 122 22.54 17.03 17.15
N SER A 123 22.36 17.91 18.13
CA SER A 123 21.04 18.36 18.61
C SER A 123 20.03 18.78 17.50
N PRO A 124 20.40 19.63 16.50
CA PRO A 124 19.45 20.00 15.46
C PRO A 124 18.97 18.80 14.62
N VAL A 125 19.90 17.93 14.21
CA VAL A 125 19.61 16.71 13.44
C VAL A 125 18.79 15.71 14.26
N THR A 126 19.10 15.57 15.55
CA THR A 126 18.32 14.74 16.47
C THR A 126 16.84 15.16 16.49
N LYS A 127 16.55 16.47 16.48
CA LYS A 127 15.18 16.98 16.49
C LYS A 127 14.43 16.56 15.23
N VAL A 128 15.02 16.80 14.05
CA VAL A 128 14.44 16.45 12.74
C VAL A 128 14.15 14.96 12.65
N ILE A 129 15.18 14.12 12.85
CA ILE A 129 15.02 12.66 12.78
C ILE A 129 13.98 12.21 13.78
N GLY A 130 14.06 12.65 15.04
CA GLY A 130 13.13 12.26 16.08
C GLY A 130 11.68 12.67 15.79
N GLN A 131 11.42 13.74 15.03
CA GLN A 131 10.08 14.18 14.63
C GLN A 131 9.44 13.27 13.58
N SER A 132 10.25 12.60 12.78
CA SER A 132 9.79 11.71 11.70
C SER A 132 9.56 10.24 12.11
N GLN A 133 9.76 9.89 13.39
CA GLN A 133 9.79 8.49 13.81
C GLN A 133 8.39 7.92 14.08
N PRO A 134 8.14 6.64 13.72
CA PRO A 134 6.86 5.96 13.95
C PRO A 134 6.35 6.01 15.39
N TYR A 135 7.24 5.89 16.39
CA TYR A 135 6.85 5.89 17.81
C TYR A 135 6.03 7.12 18.25
N ARG A 136 6.05 8.22 17.48
CA ARG A 136 5.26 9.42 17.77
C ARG A 136 3.77 9.25 17.53
N MET A 137 3.36 8.27 16.74
CA MET A 137 1.94 7.98 16.48
C MET A 137 1.30 7.08 17.55
N GLY A 138 2.05 6.65 18.56
CA GLY A 138 1.51 5.79 19.62
C GLY A 138 0.96 4.48 19.06
N ASN A 139 -0.31 4.17 19.32
CA ASN A 139 -0.95 2.94 18.86
C ASN A 139 -1.18 2.91 17.34
N ASP A 140 -1.18 4.06 16.67
CA ASP A 140 -1.47 4.17 15.22
C ASP A 140 -0.20 4.07 14.35
N TYR A 141 0.93 3.68 14.94
CA TYR A 141 2.23 3.61 14.26
C TYR A 141 2.28 2.60 13.10
N LEU A 142 1.33 1.66 13.03
CA LEU A 142 1.26 0.62 12.01
C LEU A 142 1.19 1.22 10.58
N GLY A 143 0.41 2.27 10.40
CA GLY A 143 0.28 2.98 9.12
C GLY A 143 1.36 4.04 8.84
N HIS A 144 2.34 4.22 9.74
CA HIS A 144 3.35 5.26 9.57
C HIS A 144 4.25 4.96 8.33
N PRO A 145 4.44 5.91 7.39
CA PRO A 145 5.15 5.65 6.13
C PRO A 145 6.54 5.03 6.30
N PHE A 146 7.31 5.48 7.30
CA PHE A 146 8.65 4.91 7.53
C PHE A 146 8.62 3.50 8.10
N ARG A 147 7.62 3.17 8.92
CA ARG A 147 7.44 1.79 9.38
C ARG A 147 7.12 0.90 8.18
N VAL A 148 6.17 1.33 7.35
CA VAL A 148 5.79 0.63 6.11
C VAL A 148 7.02 0.41 5.23
N LEU A 149 7.82 1.45 4.97
CA LEU A 149 9.09 1.33 4.26
C LEU A 149 10.02 0.27 4.89
N ARG A 150 10.20 0.29 6.21
CA ARG A 150 11.09 -0.66 6.91
C ARG A 150 10.61 -2.10 6.73
N GLU A 151 9.32 -2.35 6.91
CA GLU A 151 8.75 -3.70 6.77
C GLU A 151 8.84 -4.19 5.33
N LEU A 152 8.48 -3.36 4.34
CA LEU A 152 8.53 -3.73 2.93
C LEU A 152 9.97 -3.96 2.44
N VAL A 153 10.94 -3.11 2.82
CA VAL A 153 12.36 -3.36 2.53
C VAL A 153 12.84 -4.65 3.19
N ASN A 154 12.39 -4.95 4.40
CA ASN A 154 12.75 -6.18 5.10
C ASN A 154 12.15 -7.43 4.44
N GLN A 155 10.96 -7.32 3.85
CA GLN A 155 10.29 -8.39 3.13
C GLN A 155 10.98 -8.66 1.79
N ASP A 156 11.14 -7.62 0.98
CA ASP A 156 11.79 -7.65 -0.35
C ASP A 156 13.18 -8.31 -0.30
N LYS A 157 13.96 -8.01 0.73
CA LYS A 157 15.34 -8.51 0.85
C LYS A 157 15.47 -9.96 1.34
N HIS A 158 14.45 -10.53 2.00
CA HIS A 158 14.61 -11.77 2.80
C HIS A 158 13.54 -12.83 2.61
N ARG A 159 12.33 -12.46 2.18
CA ARG A 159 11.16 -13.31 2.36
C ARG A 159 10.54 -13.70 1.04
N ASP A 160 10.09 -12.72 0.25
CA ASP A 160 9.51 -12.91 -1.08
C ASP A 160 9.59 -11.59 -1.84
N LEU A 161 9.52 -11.64 -3.18
CA LEU A 161 9.17 -10.45 -3.97
C LEU A 161 7.90 -9.84 -3.37
N VAL A 162 7.85 -8.52 -3.24
CA VAL A 162 6.66 -7.86 -2.69
C VAL A 162 5.55 -7.95 -3.74
N ILE A 163 4.78 -9.03 -3.69
CA ILE A 163 3.71 -9.31 -4.65
C ILE A 163 2.54 -8.39 -4.31
N ALA A 164 2.22 -7.49 -5.24
CA ALA A 164 0.95 -6.82 -5.20
C ALA A 164 -0.15 -7.86 -5.51
N SER A 165 -1.18 -7.93 -4.68
CA SER A 165 -2.40 -8.67 -5.02
C SER A 165 -3.38 -7.71 -5.70
N TYR A 166 -4.30 -8.26 -6.48
CA TYR A 166 -5.39 -7.47 -7.04
C TYR A 166 -6.68 -7.98 -6.40
N ALA A 167 -7.42 -7.09 -5.75
CA ALA A 167 -8.57 -7.41 -4.92
C ALA A 167 -9.72 -6.44 -5.17
N MET A 168 -10.95 -6.88 -4.93
CA MET A 168 -12.12 -6.02 -4.95
C MET A 168 -12.08 -5.10 -3.73
N SER A 169 -12.23 -3.80 -3.92
CA SER A 169 -12.25 -2.79 -2.85
C SER A 169 -13.66 -2.36 -2.48
N ALA A 170 -14.59 -2.36 -3.43
CA ALA A 170 -15.99 -2.04 -3.19
C ALA A 170 -16.92 -2.81 -4.13
N PHE A 171 -18.12 -3.10 -3.62
CA PHE A 171 -19.23 -3.66 -4.38
C PHE A 171 -20.51 -2.96 -3.96
N ASN A 172 -21.07 -2.16 -4.86
CA ASN A 172 -22.26 -1.37 -4.60
C ASN A 172 -23.38 -1.84 -5.53
N VAL A 173 -24.44 -2.40 -4.95
CA VAL A 173 -25.66 -2.70 -5.70
C VAL A 173 -26.51 -1.44 -5.77
N ILE A 174 -26.91 -1.02 -6.97
CA ILE A 174 -27.75 0.17 -7.15
C ILE A 174 -29.20 -0.21 -6.77
N PRO A 175 -29.83 0.51 -5.82
CA PRO A 175 -31.21 0.24 -5.42
C PRO A 175 -32.22 0.45 -6.55
N ARG A 176 -33.34 -0.29 -6.51
CA ARG A 176 -34.46 -0.19 -7.46
C ARG A 176 -35.78 -0.28 -6.70
N ASP A 177 -36.88 0.13 -7.33
CA ASP A 177 -38.21 0.05 -6.70
C ASP A 177 -38.62 -1.39 -6.32
N LEU A 178 -38.06 -2.39 -7.00
CA LEU A 178 -38.36 -3.81 -6.78
C LEU A 178 -37.73 -4.37 -5.50
N TYR A 179 -36.57 -3.86 -5.08
CA TYR A 179 -35.79 -4.42 -3.99
C TYR A 179 -34.99 -3.37 -3.22
N THR A 180 -34.75 -3.63 -1.94
CA THR A 180 -33.76 -2.90 -1.15
C THR A 180 -32.49 -3.74 -0.99
N VAL A 181 -31.36 -3.04 -0.86
CA VAL A 181 -30.08 -3.66 -0.51
C VAL A 181 -30.04 -3.81 1.01
N VAL A 182 -29.98 -5.05 1.50
CA VAL A 182 -29.88 -5.36 2.93
C VAL A 182 -28.42 -5.31 3.38
N SER A 183 -27.54 -5.94 2.63
CA SER A 183 -26.10 -5.92 2.89
C SER A 183 -25.31 -6.17 1.62
N THR A 184 -24.07 -5.69 1.63
CA THR A 184 -23.03 -5.99 0.65
C THR A 184 -21.77 -6.35 1.41
N THR A 185 -21.12 -7.44 1.02
CA THR A 185 -19.87 -7.92 1.61
C THR A 185 -18.85 -8.03 0.51
N VAL A 186 -17.66 -7.48 0.72
CA VAL A 186 -16.50 -7.65 -0.16
C VAL A 186 -15.49 -8.55 0.55
N HIS A 187 -14.98 -9.53 -0.16
CA HIS A 187 -13.92 -10.40 0.32
C HIS A 187 -12.57 -9.87 -0.19
N GLN A 188 -11.69 -9.49 0.73
CA GLN A 188 -10.32 -9.05 0.43
C GLN A 188 -9.44 -10.27 0.10
N VAL A 189 -9.72 -10.89 -1.04
CA VAL A 189 -9.03 -12.08 -1.55
C VAL A 189 -8.47 -11.81 -2.95
N PRO A 190 -7.41 -12.51 -3.37
CA PRO A 190 -6.90 -12.41 -4.73
C PRO A 190 -7.99 -12.73 -5.77
N MET A 191 -8.08 -11.93 -6.83
CA MET A 191 -9.07 -12.09 -7.89
C MET A 191 -8.67 -13.18 -8.90
N GLU A 192 -8.72 -14.44 -8.47
CA GLU A 192 -8.48 -15.61 -9.33
C GLU A 192 -9.79 -16.15 -9.94
N VAL A 193 -9.71 -16.76 -11.12
CA VAL A 193 -10.89 -17.33 -11.79
C VAL A 193 -11.57 -18.37 -10.89
N GLY A 194 -12.88 -18.22 -10.70
CA GLY A 194 -13.69 -19.09 -9.85
C GLY A 194 -13.82 -18.61 -8.39
N VAL A 195 -13.06 -17.59 -7.98
CA VAL A 195 -13.14 -17.04 -6.62
C VAL A 195 -14.36 -16.12 -6.48
N VAL A 196 -15.10 -16.30 -5.39
CA VAL A 196 -16.16 -15.38 -4.96
C VAL A 196 -15.53 -14.18 -4.26
N VAL A 197 -15.72 -13.00 -4.81
CA VAL A 197 -15.08 -11.75 -4.36
C VAL A 197 -16.04 -10.80 -3.67
N ALA A 198 -17.34 -10.98 -3.88
CA ALA A 198 -18.36 -10.24 -3.14
C ALA A 198 -19.68 -10.99 -3.07
N GLU A 199 -20.49 -10.59 -2.09
CA GLU A 199 -21.84 -11.06 -1.88
C GLU A 199 -22.76 -9.87 -1.63
N ALA A 200 -24.03 -10.00 -2.00
CA ALA A 200 -25.06 -9.07 -1.59
C ALA A 200 -26.32 -9.82 -1.16
N GLN A 201 -27.00 -9.26 -0.16
CA GLN A 201 -28.33 -9.68 0.23
C GLN A 201 -29.30 -8.59 -0.17
N LEU A 202 -30.24 -8.92 -1.04
CA LEU A 202 -31.34 -8.04 -1.40
C LEU A 202 -32.63 -8.52 -0.71
N ARG A 203 -33.59 -7.61 -0.59
CA ARG A 203 -34.94 -7.89 -0.10
C ARG A 203 -35.97 -7.26 -1.04
N LEU A 204 -36.92 -8.05 -1.53
CA LEU A 204 -38.03 -7.55 -2.32
C LEU A 204 -38.81 -6.49 -1.52
N ALA A 205 -38.97 -5.31 -2.12
CA ALA A 205 -39.72 -4.20 -1.55
C ALA A 205 -41.21 -4.26 -1.92
N GLN A 206 -41.57 -5.12 -2.87
CA GLN A 206 -42.92 -5.29 -3.39
C GLN A 206 -43.25 -6.77 -3.55
N ASN A 207 -44.54 -7.12 -3.47
CA ASN A 207 -44.99 -8.47 -3.77
C ASN A 207 -44.84 -8.75 -5.27
N VAL A 208 -44.05 -9.76 -5.60
CA VAL A 208 -43.87 -10.24 -6.97
C VAL A 208 -44.68 -11.51 -7.16
N HIS A 209 -45.53 -11.53 -8.19
CA HIS A 209 -46.31 -12.71 -8.56
C HIS A 209 -45.64 -13.42 -9.74
N GLY A 210 -45.39 -14.72 -9.59
CA GLY A 210 -44.72 -15.53 -10.61
C GLY A 210 -43.22 -15.27 -10.73
N TRP A 211 -42.62 -15.83 -11.77
CA TRP A 211 -41.19 -15.67 -12.05
C TRP A 211 -40.93 -14.33 -12.73
N ARG A 212 -40.01 -13.55 -12.16
CA ARG A 212 -39.53 -12.29 -12.75
C ARG A 212 -38.00 -12.30 -12.78
N TRP A 213 -37.46 -12.07 -13.96
CA TRP A 213 -36.04 -11.76 -14.14
C TRP A 213 -35.85 -10.25 -14.06
N GLU A 214 -34.92 -9.81 -13.24
CA GLU A 214 -34.57 -8.39 -13.08
C GLU A 214 -33.06 -8.24 -13.23
N GLN A 215 -32.63 -7.20 -13.93
CA GLN A 215 -31.23 -6.82 -13.91
C GLN A 215 -30.91 -6.08 -12.61
N VAL A 216 -29.89 -6.54 -11.92
CA VAL A 216 -29.39 -5.90 -10.70
C VAL A 216 -28.13 -5.13 -11.08
N PRO A 217 -28.24 -3.84 -11.46
CA PRO A 217 -27.07 -3.03 -11.78
C PRO A 217 -26.20 -2.88 -10.53
N SER A 218 -24.89 -3.02 -10.73
CA SER A 218 -23.90 -2.94 -9.66
C SER A 218 -22.64 -2.23 -10.15
N GLU A 219 -22.01 -1.51 -9.24
CA GLU A 219 -20.70 -0.91 -9.43
C GLU A 219 -19.66 -1.71 -8.64
N VAL A 220 -18.53 -1.97 -9.26
CA VAL A 220 -17.41 -2.67 -8.65
C VAL A 220 -16.20 -1.74 -8.70
N GLU A 221 -15.52 -1.60 -7.56
CA GLU A 221 -14.19 -1.04 -7.50
C GLU A 221 -13.22 -2.14 -7.11
N TYR A 222 -12.07 -2.16 -7.76
CA TYR A 222 -11.00 -3.10 -7.50
C TYR A 222 -9.66 -2.44 -7.81
N GLY A 223 -8.59 -2.97 -7.22
CA GLY A 223 -7.27 -2.39 -7.39
C GLY A 223 -6.16 -3.26 -6.85
N GLU A 224 -4.96 -2.74 -7.01
CA GLU A 224 -3.72 -3.33 -6.55
C GLU A 224 -3.48 -3.01 -5.07
N PHE A 225 -3.14 -4.03 -4.31
CA PHE A 225 -2.87 -3.96 -2.88
C PHE A 225 -1.51 -4.57 -2.57
N ILE A 226 -0.86 -4.01 -1.56
CA ILE A 226 0.41 -4.48 -1.02
C ILE A 226 0.18 -4.95 0.41
N GLU A 227 0.60 -6.16 0.72
CA GLU A 227 0.55 -6.68 2.07
C GLU A 227 1.67 -6.06 2.92
N ILE A 228 1.31 -5.65 4.14
CA ILE A 228 2.26 -5.08 5.10
C ILE A 228 2.20 -5.93 6.36
N PRO A 229 3.30 -6.55 6.80
CA PRO A 229 3.33 -7.37 8.00
C PRO A 229 2.71 -6.67 9.22
N GLY A 230 1.67 -7.29 9.78
CA GLY A 230 0.96 -6.80 10.96
C GLY A 230 0.15 -5.52 10.73
N SER A 231 -0.31 -5.27 9.50
CA SER A 231 -1.17 -4.13 9.15
C SER A 231 -2.16 -4.55 8.06
N GLU A 232 -3.25 -3.79 7.92
CA GLU A 232 -4.16 -3.97 6.79
C GLU A 232 -3.43 -3.73 5.46
N PRO A 233 -3.77 -4.46 4.39
CA PRO A 233 -3.25 -4.19 3.05
C PRO A 233 -3.51 -2.73 2.65
N LEU A 234 -2.56 -2.13 1.96
CA LEU A 234 -2.70 -0.78 1.41
C LEU A 234 -2.77 -0.84 -0.11
N ASN A 235 -3.42 0.14 -0.75
CA ASN A 235 -3.26 0.28 -2.19
C ASN A 235 -1.78 0.51 -2.54
N LEU A 236 -1.25 -0.20 -3.54
CA LEU A 236 0.19 -0.18 -3.88
C LEU A 236 0.67 1.25 -4.21
N LEU A 237 -0.04 1.94 -5.10
CA LEU A 237 0.35 3.28 -5.53
C LEU A 237 0.24 4.29 -4.37
N THR A 238 -0.81 4.18 -3.55
CA THR A 238 -0.97 5.01 -2.34
C THR A 238 0.17 4.77 -1.36
N ALA A 239 0.54 3.51 -1.10
CA ALA A 239 1.64 3.17 -0.21
C ALA A 239 2.98 3.71 -0.73
N MET A 240 3.29 3.49 -2.01
CA MET A 240 4.55 3.98 -2.60
C MET A 240 4.62 5.50 -2.61
N GLN A 241 3.53 6.20 -2.96
CA GLN A 241 3.48 7.66 -2.90
C GLN A 241 3.63 8.18 -1.47
N GLY A 242 2.95 7.56 -0.50
CA GLY A 242 3.04 7.91 0.91
C GLY A 242 4.44 7.74 1.49
N ILE A 243 5.22 6.78 0.97
CA ILE A 243 6.63 6.58 1.34
C ILE A 243 7.54 7.60 0.66
N VAL A 244 7.36 7.87 -0.64
CA VAL A 244 8.26 8.72 -1.44
C VAL A 244 8.09 10.21 -1.14
N ASN A 245 6.85 10.69 -1.07
CA ASN A 245 6.54 12.13 -1.02
C ASN A 245 7.17 12.85 0.19
N PRO A 246 7.12 12.32 1.43
CA PRO A 246 7.66 13.02 2.60
C PRO A 246 9.19 13.17 2.59
N ILE A 247 9.90 12.38 1.77
CA ILE A 247 11.37 12.33 1.81
C ILE A 247 11.99 13.63 1.32
N SER A 248 11.41 14.31 0.32
CA SER A 248 11.99 15.54 -0.21
C SER A 248 12.08 16.64 0.85
N GLU A 249 11.01 16.83 1.61
CA GLU A 249 10.94 17.79 2.72
C GLU A 249 11.90 17.38 3.83
N LEU A 250 11.88 16.11 4.25
CA LEU A 250 12.81 15.60 5.26
C LEU A 250 14.28 15.83 4.89
N LEU A 251 14.66 15.60 3.62
CA LEU A 251 16.03 15.88 3.17
C LEU A 251 16.37 17.37 3.27
N GLY A 252 15.42 18.26 2.99
CA GLY A 252 15.59 19.70 3.21
C GLY A 252 15.77 20.07 4.67
N GLU A 253 14.97 19.49 5.58
CA GLU A 253 15.10 19.70 7.01
C GLU A 253 16.44 19.17 7.57
N LEU A 254 16.89 18.01 7.09
CA LEU A 254 18.18 17.44 7.48
C LEU A 254 19.35 18.30 7.01
N GLU A 255 19.31 18.78 5.76
CA GLU A 255 20.30 19.70 5.22
C GLU A 255 20.36 21.00 6.04
N ALA A 256 19.20 21.60 6.34
CA ALA A 256 19.11 22.79 7.19
C ALA A 256 19.60 22.55 8.63
N ALA A 257 19.44 21.33 9.14
CA ALA A 257 19.93 20.92 10.45
C ALA A 257 21.44 20.56 10.48
N GLY A 258 22.11 20.56 9.33
CA GLY A 258 23.55 20.36 9.19
C GLY A 258 23.97 18.91 8.87
N CYS A 259 23.12 18.14 8.19
CA CYS A 259 23.51 16.89 7.52
C CYS A 259 24.19 17.12 6.16
#